data_AF-A0A3R5ZUM8-F1
#
_entry.id   AF-A0A3R5ZUM8-F1
#
_cell.length_a   1.000
_cell.length_b   1.000
_cell.length_c   1.000
_cell.angle_alpha   90.00
_cell.angle_beta   90.00
_cell.angle_gamma   90.00
#
_symmetry.space_group_name_H-M   'P 1'
#
loop_
_entity.id
_entity.type
_entity.pdbx_description
1 polymer ?
#
loop_
_entity_poly.entity_id
_entity_poly.type
_entity_poly.pdbx_seq_one_letter_code
_entity_poly.pdbx_strand_id
1 'polypeptide(L)'
;MENTFIKVIRYLLPVALLSCAGGQPPAKNLSSTILYMDQPAASWYEATPIGNGRLGGMVYGGVTKDTIRTNDDTFWSGEPRDLQRPGAYKCLPEIRKLLLEEKNLEAQELIDKHMLGPWNQNYMPLADILLEWPGDGNVSG
;
A
#
# COMPACT_ATOMS: atom_id res chain seq x y z
N MET A 1 -52.02 -29.41 35.43
CA MET A 1 -52.38 -27.98 35.39
C MET A 1 -51.54 -27.36 34.28
N GLU A 2 -51.90 -27.67 33.04
CA GLU A 2 -52.74 -26.82 32.17
C GLU A 2 -51.97 -25.70 31.49
N ASN A 3 -51.45 -26.03 30.30
CA ASN A 3 -51.56 -25.29 29.04
C ASN A 3 -51.71 -23.75 29.10
N THR A 4 -50.57 -23.07 28.99
CA THR A 4 -50.49 -21.70 28.45
C THR A 4 -49.69 -21.65 27.14
N PHE A 5 -49.53 -22.79 26.45
CA PHE A 5 -48.92 -22.87 25.12
C PHE A 5 -49.92 -22.64 23.97
N ILE A 6 -51.22 -22.49 24.26
CA ILE A 6 -52.32 -22.54 23.25
C ILE A 6 -53.11 -21.22 23.13
N LYS A 7 -52.77 -20.14 23.86
CA LYS A 7 -53.51 -18.86 23.76
C LYS A 7 -52.97 -17.84 22.74
N VAL A 8 -51.76 -18.00 22.22
CA VAL A 8 -51.19 -17.03 21.26
C VAL A 8 -51.39 -17.45 19.79
N ILE A 9 -51.74 -18.72 19.55
CA ILE A 9 -51.96 -19.32 18.20
C ILE A 9 -53.38 -19.02 17.66
N ARG A 10 -54.04 -17.95 18.12
CA ARG A 10 -55.44 -17.65 17.79
C ARG A 10 -55.67 -16.33 17.06
N TYR A 11 -54.60 -15.63 16.67
CA TYR A 11 -54.68 -14.57 15.67
C TYR A 11 -54.04 -15.05 14.36
N LEU A 12 -54.78 -15.96 13.71
CA LEU A 12 -54.60 -16.35 12.32
C LEU A 12 -54.85 -15.14 11.39
N LEU A 13 -53.95 -15.00 10.41
CA LEU A 13 -54.01 -14.38 9.07
C LEU A 13 -55.42 -14.01 8.50
N PRO A 14 -55.57 -13.06 7.54
CA PRO A 14 -54.55 -12.47 6.65
C PRO A 14 -54.69 -10.94 6.40
N VAL A 15 -53.58 -10.19 6.34
CA VAL A 15 -53.52 -9.01 5.46
C VAL A 15 -52.47 -9.31 4.41
N ALA A 16 -52.96 -9.94 3.35
CA ALA A 16 -52.25 -10.03 2.10
C ALA A 16 -52.11 -8.63 1.49
N LEU A 17 -50.97 -8.41 0.85
CA LEU A 17 -50.82 -7.53 -0.31
C LEU A 17 -51.08 -6.05 -0.04
N LEU A 18 -50.12 -5.39 0.61
CA LEU A 18 -49.59 -4.17 0.01
C LEU A 18 -48.09 -4.40 -0.22
N SER A 19 -47.81 -5.14 -1.29
CA SER A 19 -46.50 -5.06 -1.93
C SER A 19 -46.32 -3.59 -2.29
N CYS A 20 -45.50 -2.87 -1.52
CA CYS A 20 -44.85 -1.69 -2.04
C CYS A 20 -44.06 -2.19 -3.26
N ALA A 21 -44.66 -2.07 -4.44
CA ALA A 21 -43.95 -1.96 -5.69
C ALA A 21 -43.19 -0.62 -5.69
N GLY A 22 -42.38 -0.37 -4.66
CA GLY A 22 -41.24 0.50 -4.78
C GLY A 22 -40.24 -0.31 -5.56
N GLY A 23 -40.20 -0.08 -6.88
CA GLY A 23 -39.19 -0.67 -7.73
C GLY A 23 -37.85 -0.58 -7.01
N GLN A 24 -37.19 -1.73 -6.82
CA GLN A 24 -35.80 -1.72 -6.39
C GLN A 24 -35.10 -0.70 -7.29
N PRO A 25 -34.47 0.37 -6.74
CA PRO A 25 -33.69 1.26 -7.57
C PRO A 25 -32.73 0.36 -8.35
N PRO A 26 -32.56 0.58 -9.66
CA PRO A 26 -31.71 -0.28 -10.47
C PRO A 26 -30.40 -0.44 -9.72
N ALA A 27 -30.01 -1.69 -9.45
CA ALA A 27 -28.77 -1.98 -8.74
C ALA A 27 -27.68 -1.20 -9.45
N LYS A 28 -27.13 -0.17 -8.78
CA LYS A 28 -26.16 0.73 -9.37
C LYS A 28 -25.01 -0.16 -9.81
N ASN A 29 -24.73 -0.20 -11.10
CA ASN A 29 -23.68 -1.05 -11.65
C ASN A 29 -22.35 -0.48 -11.13
N LEU A 30 -21.84 -1.06 -10.05
CA LEU A 30 -20.71 -0.55 -9.27
C LEU A 30 -19.35 -0.92 -9.88
N SER A 31 -19.29 -1.20 -11.20
CA SER A 31 -18.00 -1.32 -11.89
C SER A 31 -17.49 0.07 -12.28
N SER A 32 -17.19 0.89 -11.27
CA SER A 32 -16.44 2.14 -11.47
C SER A 32 -14.96 1.84 -11.24
N THR A 33 -14.13 2.06 -12.25
CA THR A 33 -12.66 2.05 -12.14
C THR A 33 -12.11 3.40 -11.66
N ILE A 34 -12.99 4.36 -11.39
CA ILE A 34 -12.61 5.71 -10.98
C ILE A 34 -12.47 5.76 -9.46
N LEU A 35 -11.27 6.16 -9.02
CA LEU A 35 -11.02 6.61 -7.66
C LEU A 35 -11.26 8.13 -7.60
N TYR A 36 -12.17 8.56 -6.73
CA TYR A 36 -12.55 9.97 -6.60
C TYR A 36 -12.41 10.42 -5.14
N MET A 37 -11.75 11.55 -4.94
CA MET A 37 -11.57 12.21 -3.64
C MET A 37 -12.23 13.59 -3.71
N ASP A 38 -13.00 13.96 -2.70
CA ASP A 38 -13.72 15.22 -2.61
C ASP A 38 -12.92 16.34 -1.92
N GLN A 39 -11.71 16.03 -1.45
CA GLN A 39 -10.80 16.96 -0.81
C GLN A 39 -9.36 16.74 -1.28
N PRO A 40 -8.51 17.80 -1.29
CA PRO A 40 -7.08 17.66 -1.53
C PRO A 40 -6.42 16.77 -0.47
N ALA A 41 -5.35 16.08 -0.86
CA ALA A 41 -4.58 15.22 0.03
C ALA A 41 -3.85 16.03 1.11
N ALA A 42 -3.99 15.64 2.38
CA ALA A 42 -3.25 16.24 3.49
C ALA A 42 -1.86 15.58 3.68
N SER A 43 -1.68 14.36 3.16
CA SER A 43 -0.46 13.57 3.31
C SER A 43 -0.11 12.78 2.06
N TRP A 44 1.12 12.25 2.01
CA TRP A 44 1.58 11.42 0.88
C TRP A 44 0.71 10.17 0.68
N TYR A 45 0.15 9.63 1.75
CA TYR A 45 -0.69 8.42 1.70
C TYR A 45 -2.08 8.67 1.09
N GLU A 46 -2.50 9.92 1.00
CA GLU A 46 -3.77 10.34 0.39
C GLU A 46 -3.57 10.86 -1.05
N ALA A 47 -2.33 11.19 -1.41
CA ALA A 47 -2.00 11.67 -2.75
C ALA A 47 -2.23 10.57 -3.80
N THR A 48 -2.65 10.98 -5.00
CA THR A 48 -2.99 10.02 -6.06
C THR A 48 -1.74 9.67 -6.88
N PRO A 49 -1.37 8.37 -6.98
CA PRO A 49 -0.23 7.95 -7.78
C PRO A 49 -0.56 7.97 -9.27
N ILE A 50 0.36 8.50 -10.06
CA ILE A 50 0.39 8.41 -11.52
C ILE A 50 1.77 7.95 -12.00
N GLY A 51 1.84 7.30 -13.16
CA GLY A 51 3.13 6.90 -13.71
C GLY A 51 3.04 6.14 -15.02
N ASN A 52 4.19 6.02 -15.69
CA ASN A 52 4.32 5.31 -16.97
C ASN A 52 5.32 4.13 -16.90
N GLY A 53 5.63 3.66 -15.70
CA GLY A 53 6.62 2.62 -15.44
C GLY A 53 8.03 3.14 -15.18
N ARG A 54 8.42 4.27 -15.78
CA ARG A 54 9.72 4.93 -15.56
C ARG A 54 9.61 6.14 -14.64
N LEU A 55 8.73 7.07 -14.99
CA LEU A 55 8.42 8.25 -14.20
C LEU A 55 7.17 8.00 -13.36
N GLY A 56 7.20 8.51 -12.13
CA GLY A 56 6.09 8.48 -11.19
C GLY A 56 5.80 9.87 -10.61
N GLY A 57 4.57 10.06 -10.16
CA GLY A 57 4.13 11.28 -9.50
C GLY A 57 3.07 10.99 -8.45
N MET A 58 3.11 11.70 -7.34
CA MET A 58 2.07 11.68 -6.31
C MET A 58 1.40 13.06 -6.31
N VAL A 59 0.16 13.12 -6.77
CA VAL A 59 -0.60 14.37 -6.96
C VAL A 59 -1.43 14.66 -5.73
N TYR A 60 -1.27 15.86 -5.15
CA TYR A 60 -1.98 16.26 -3.93
C TYR A 60 -3.35 16.89 -4.24
N GLY A 61 -3.53 17.52 -5.39
CA GLY A 61 -4.81 18.10 -5.83
C GLY A 61 -5.19 19.40 -5.11
N GLY A 62 -4.20 20.16 -4.63
CA GLY A 62 -4.45 21.44 -3.96
C GLY A 62 -5.00 22.52 -4.91
N VAL A 63 -5.76 23.47 -4.34
CA VAL A 63 -6.58 24.43 -5.11
C VAL A 63 -5.77 25.66 -5.55
N THR A 64 -5.21 26.40 -4.60
CA THR A 64 -4.38 27.59 -4.87
C THR A 64 -2.91 27.23 -5.01
N LYS A 65 -2.50 26.19 -4.28
CA LYS A 65 -1.16 25.60 -4.34
C LYS A 65 -1.33 24.10 -4.43
N ASP A 66 -0.64 23.49 -5.39
CA ASP A 66 -0.57 22.04 -5.50
C ASP A 66 0.90 21.58 -5.51
N THR A 67 1.10 20.32 -5.14
CA THR A 67 2.39 19.66 -5.16
C THR A 67 2.26 18.33 -5.86
N ILE A 68 3.15 18.09 -6.83
CA ILE A 68 3.35 16.77 -7.41
C ILE A 68 4.73 16.31 -6.99
N ARG A 69 4.80 15.31 -6.10
CA ARG A 69 6.08 14.70 -5.73
C ARG A 69 6.47 13.68 -6.78
N THR A 70 7.58 13.89 -7.46
CA THR A 70 7.98 13.08 -8.61
C THR A 70 9.03 12.05 -8.26
N ASN A 71 9.09 11.02 -9.10
CA ASN A 71 10.11 10.00 -9.01
C ASN A 71 10.54 9.48 -10.39
N ASP A 72 11.74 8.91 -10.45
CA ASP A 72 12.31 8.22 -11.61
C ASP A 72 12.84 6.87 -11.14
N ASP A 73 12.49 5.77 -11.82
CA ASP A 73 12.86 4.40 -11.43
C ASP A 73 14.37 4.15 -11.37
N THR A 74 15.16 4.93 -12.11
CA THR A 74 16.62 4.83 -12.15
C THR A 74 17.35 5.74 -11.15
N PHE A 75 16.62 6.58 -10.41
CA PHE A 75 17.22 7.51 -9.47
C PHE A 75 17.53 6.87 -8.11
N TRP A 76 18.74 6.35 -7.99
CA TRP A 76 19.26 5.68 -6.80
C TRP A 76 20.50 6.39 -6.25
N SER A 77 20.75 6.22 -4.96
CA SER A 77 21.98 6.70 -4.34
C SER A 77 23.21 5.92 -4.79
N GLY A 78 24.39 6.53 -4.64
CA GLY A 78 25.66 5.85 -4.82
C GLY A 78 26.06 5.65 -6.27
N GLU A 79 26.84 4.60 -6.51
CA GLU A 79 27.51 4.34 -7.79
C GLU A 79 27.75 2.83 -7.97
N PRO A 80 28.06 2.36 -9.18
CA PRO A 80 28.50 0.99 -9.41
C PRO A 80 29.72 0.65 -8.56
N ARG A 81 29.65 -0.43 -7.77
CA ARG A 81 30.76 -0.91 -6.93
C ARG A 81 30.82 -2.43 -6.92
N ASP A 82 32.00 -2.97 -6.66
CA ASP A 82 32.14 -4.38 -6.30
C ASP A 82 31.68 -4.57 -4.85
N LEU A 83 30.63 -5.36 -4.68
CA LEU A 83 30.04 -5.67 -3.37
C LEU A 83 30.61 -6.96 -2.78
N GLN A 84 31.39 -7.72 -3.56
CA GLN A 84 31.93 -8.99 -3.14
C GLN A 84 33.11 -8.78 -2.21
N ARG A 85 33.11 -9.49 -1.08
CA ARG A 85 34.24 -9.48 -0.16
C ARG A 85 35.35 -10.39 -0.66
N PRO A 86 36.56 -9.87 -0.93
CA PRO A 86 37.65 -10.70 -1.43
C PRO A 86 37.99 -11.85 -0.47
N GLY A 87 38.04 -13.07 -1.01
CA GLY A 87 38.41 -14.26 -0.25
C GLY A 87 37.32 -14.84 0.67
N ALA A 88 36.09 -14.31 0.67
CA ALA A 88 34.99 -14.84 1.48
C ALA A 88 34.73 -16.34 1.24
N TYR A 89 34.89 -16.81 0.01
CA TYR A 89 34.73 -18.23 -0.35
C TYR A 89 35.66 -19.17 0.43
N LYS A 90 36.80 -18.68 0.94
CA LYS A 90 37.76 -19.49 1.71
C LYS A 90 37.21 -19.91 3.08
N CYS A 91 36.23 -19.18 3.62
CA CYS A 91 35.57 -19.49 4.89
C CYS A 91 34.47 -20.55 4.74
N LEU A 92 34.01 -20.81 3.52
CA LEU A 92 32.88 -21.70 3.24
C LEU A 92 33.09 -23.16 3.69
N PRO A 93 34.29 -23.78 3.54
CA PRO A 93 34.52 -25.13 4.04
C PRO A 93 34.37 -25.24 5.56
N GLU A 94 34.90 -24.26 6.32
CA GLU A 94 34.84 -24.28 7.78
C GLU A 94 33.40 -24.04 8.28
N ILE A 95 32.66 -23.12 7.66
CA ILE A 95 31.23 -22.90 7.96
C ILE A 95 30.44 -24.20 7.77
N ARG A 96 30.63 -24.88 6.64
CA ARG A 96 29.95 -26.16 6.37
C ARG A 96 30.28 -27.21 7.41
N LYS A 97 31.54 -27.30 7.84
CA LYS A 97 31.97 -28.20 8.91
C LYS A 97 31.28 -27.87 10.23
N LEU A 98 31.27 -26.61 10.66
CA LEU A 98 30.60 -26.19 11.90
C LEU A 98 29.10 -26.50 11.88
N LEU A 99 28.42 -26.28 10.75
CA LEU A 99 27.00 -26.62 10.59
C LEU A 99 26.75 -28.13 10.70
N LEU A 100 27.63 -28.97 10.13
CA LEU A 100 27.53 -30.43 10.26
C LEU A 100 27.81 -30.92 11.70
N GLU A 101 28.58 -30.16 12.47
CA GLU A 101 28.83 -30.39 13.90
C GLU A 101 27.76 -29.75 14.81
N GLU A 102 26.65 -29.23 14.23
CA GLU A 102 25.55 -28.52 14.93
C GLU A 102 25.99 -27.23 15.69
N LYS A 103 27.16 -26.69 15.35
CA LYS A 103 27.76 -25.48 15.93
C LYS A 103 27.29 -24.20 15.22
N ASN A 104 25.99 -23.94 15.31
CA ASN A 104 25.34 -22.89 14.52
C ASN A 104 25.81 -21.47 14.87
N LEU A 105 26.05 -21.17 16.15
CA LEU A 105 26.50 -19.84 16.59
C LEU A 105 27.90 -19.52 16.05
N GLU A 106 28.82 -20.46 16.16
CA GLU A 106 30.20 -20.29 15.64
C GLU A 106 30.20 -20.17 14.11
N ALA A 107 29.33 -20.91 13.42
CA ALA A 107 29.15 -20.77 11.98
C ALA A 107 28.63 -19.37 11.60
N GLN A 108 27.65 -18.85 12.34
CA GLN A 108 27.10 -17.51 12.13
C GLN A 108 28.15 -16.42 12.37
N GLU A 109 28.91 -16.50 13.47
CA GLU A 109 29.99 -15.55 13.75
C GLU A 109 31.00 -15.47 12.60
N LEU A 110 31.34 -16.61 11.99
CA LEU A 110 32.26 -16.65 10.85
C LEU A 110 31.64 -16.01 9.59
N ILE A 111 30.35 -16.25 9.34
CA ILE A 111 29.60 -15.63 8.24
C ILE A 111 29.57 -14.11 8.41
N ASP A 112 29.13 -13.63 9.56
CA ASP A 112 28.97 -12.20 9.85
C ASP A 112 30.31 -11.48 9.73
N LYS A 113 31.38 -12.13 10.22
CA LYS A 113 32.72 -11.55 10.20
C LYS A 113 33.40 -11.59 8.84
N HIS A 114 33.11 -12.56 7.97
CA HIS A 114 33.93 -12.83 6.78
C HIS A 114 33.19 -12.93 5.44
N MET A 115 31.87 -13.12 5.43
CA MET A 115 31.10 -13.34 4.20
C MET A 115 30.20 -12.17 3.80
N LEU A 116 29.81 -11.31 4.74
CA LEU A 116 28.92 -10.19 4.43
C LEU A 116 29.64 -9.08 3.65
N GLY A 117 28.92 -8.52 2.68
CA GLY A 117 29.27 -7.29 1.96
C GLY A 117 28.58 -6.05 2.56
N PRO A 118 28.82 -4.87 1.98
CA PRO A 118 28.18 -3.63 2.44
C PRO A 118 26.68 -3.63 2.12
N TRP A 119 25.93 -2.79 2.84
CA TRP A 119 24.51 -2.56 2.56
C TRP A 119 24.26 -1.99 1.16
N ASN A 120 23.07 -2.26 0.61
CA ASN A 120 22.64 -1.81 -0.70
C ASN A 120 22.40 -0.28 -0.74
N GLN A 121 22.26 0.25 -1.95
CA GLN A 121 21.89 1.64 -2.18
C GLN A 121 20.38 1.86 -2.02
N ASN A 122 19.99 3.12 -1.81
CA ASN A 122 18.62 3.51 -1.56
C ASN A 122 17.98 4.15 -2.78
N TYR A 123 16.68 3.90 -2.95
CA TYR A 123 15.87 4.60 -3.94
C TYR A 123 15.58 6.01 -3.46
N MET A 124 15.79 7.00 -4.32
CA MET A 124 15.76 8.42 -3.92
C MET A 124 14.53 9.13 -4.50
N PRO A 125 13.89 10.05 -3.77
CA PRO A 125 12.91 10.95 -4.36
C PRO A 125 13.59 11.89 -5.36
N LEU A 126 12.96 12.13 -6.51
CA LEU A 126 13.57 12.94 -7.57
C LEU A 126 13.47 14.43 -7.27
N ALA A 127 12.25 14.97 -7.30
CA ALA A 127 11.98 16.39 -7.09
C ALA A 127 10.48 16.63 -6.83
N ASP A 128 10.16 17.78 -6.26
CA ASP A 128 8.78 18.24 -6.12
C ASP A 128 8.48 19.31 -7.18
N ILE A 129 7.35 19.15 -7.88
CA ILE A 129 6.79 20.18 -8.75
C ILE A 129 5.77 20.95 -7.92
N LEU A 130 6.04 22.23 -7.70
CA LEU A 130 5.16 23.15 -7.00
C LEU A 130 4.39 23.97 -8.01
N LEU A 131 3.06 23.95 -7.90
CA LEU A 131 2.16 24.71 -8.75
C LEU A 131 1.46 25.75 -7.88
N GLU A 132 1.43 27.00 -8.33
CA GLU A 132 0.73 28.08 -7.65
C GLU A 132 -0.16 28.83 -8.64
N TRP A 133 -1.42 29.03 -8.27
CA TRP A 133 -2.39 29.79 -9.07
C TRP A 133 -2.83 31.05 -8.33
N PRO A 134 -2.96 32.18 -9.03
CA PRO A 134 -3.59 33.37 -8.46
C PRO A 134 -5.09 33.11 -8.25
N GLY A 135 -5.58 33.31 -7.03
CA GLY A 135 -6.99 33.13 -6.68
C GLY A 135 -7.21 33.20 -5.17
N ASP A 136 -8.47 33.36 -4.77
CA ASP A 136 -8.88 33.40 -3.36
C ASP A 136 -9.14 32.01 -2.75
N GLY A 137 -9.01 30.95 -3.55
CA GLY A 137 -9.22 29.56 -3.14
C GLY A 137 -10.69 29.15 -3.04
N ASN A 138 -11.62 29.99 -3.50
CA ASN A 138 -13.02 29.61 -3.59
C ASN A 138 -13.22 28.64 -4.76
N VAL A 139 -13.73 27.44 -4.47
CA VAL A 139 -14.05 26.41 -5.45
C VAL A 139 -15.51 26.02 -5.27
N SER A 140 -16.28 26.05 -6.34
CA SER A 140 -17.64 25.53 -6.39
C SER A 140 -17.66 24.28 -7.26
N GLY A 141 -18.09 23.15 -6.69
CA GLY A 141 -18.30 21.88 -7.38
C GLY A 141 -19.76 21.66 -7.77
#